data_AF-A0A849AJC3-F1
#
_entry.id   AF-A0A849AJC3-F1
#
_cell.length_a   1.000
_cell.length_b   1.000
_cell.length_c   1.000
_cell.angle_alpha   90.00
_cell.angle_beta   90.00
_cell.angle_gamma   90.00
#
_symmetry.space_group_name_H-M   'P 1'
#
loop_
_entity.id
_entity.type
_entity.pdbx_description
1 polymer ?
#
loop_
_entity_poly.entity_id
_entity_poly.type
_entity_poly.pdbx_seq_one_letter_code
_entity_poly.pdbx_strand_id
1 'polypeptide(L)'
;MSGHSPLRAEALRDARVNAGLTQHQLANRIGVAGGERVSRWELGTSTPTPAILSKLAKVLGVRIADLLVDADGPADLRLLRLEAGYGSRETARRAHLAAATYIRWEAGAFSRMPADAELTPLARVLDVRLKVLRDALEESRRRRGV
;
A
#
# COMPACT_ATOMS: atom_id res chain seq x y z
N MET A 1 8.40 -9.49 10.91
CA MET A 1 8.50 -8.03 10.80
C MET A 1 7.64 -7.59 9.64
N SER A 2 6.51 -6.97 9.95
CA SER A 2 5.50 -6.54 8.98
C SER A 2 6.02 -5.35 8.17
N GLY A 3 5.67 -5.28 6.89
CA GLY A 3 5.92 -4.10 6.06
C GLY A 3 5.14 -2.91 6.62
N HIS A 4 5.77 -2.14 7.50
CA HIS A 4 5.23 -0.90 8.02
C HIS A 4 4.99 0.04 6.85
N SER A 5 3.72 0.36 6.59
CA SER A 5 3.36 1.48 5.71
C SER A 5 3.37 2.74 6.54
N PRO A 6 4.25 3.70 6.23
CA PRO A 6 4.24 4.96 6.94
C PRO A 6 2.97 5.69 6.51
N LEU A 7 1.93 5.52 7.30
CA LEU A 7 0.70 6.28 7.20
C LEU A 7 1.01 7.72 7.59
N ARG A 8 0.53 8.68 6.81
CA ARG A 8 0.46 10.09 7.21
C ARG A 8 -0.72 10.26 8.14
N ALA A 9 -0.43 10.27 9.44
CA ALA A 9 -1.45 10.28 10.49
C ALA A 9 -2.33 11.54 10.40
N GLU A 10 -1.71 12.68 10.09
CA GLU A 10 -2.36 13.95 9.81
C GLU A 10 -3.26 13.89 8.57
N ALA A 11 -2.79 13.30 7.47
CA ALA A 11 -3.57 13.18 6.25
C ALA A 11 -4.82 12.30 6.45
N LEU A 12 -4.71 11.21 7.23
CA LEU A 12 -5.86 10.40 7.61
C LEU A 12 -6.89 11.22 8.41
N ARG A 13 -6.43 11.98 9.40
CA ARG A 13 -7.29 12.83 10.22
C ARG A 13 -8.00 13.87 9.37
N ASP A 14 -7.27 14.56 8.50
CA ASP A 14 -7.82 15.61 7.63
C ASP A 14 -8.84 15.04 6.65
N ALA A 15 -8.54 13.92 6.00
CA ALA A 15 -9.48 13.22 5.13
C ALA A 15 -10.75 12.80 5.88
N ARG A 16 -10.63 12.30 7.12
CA ARG A 16 -11.80 11.96 7.96
C ARG A 16 -12.63 13.20 8.29
N VAL A 17 -12.01 14.29 8.70
CA VAL A 17 -12.69 15.54 9.07
C VAL A 17 -13.39 16.14 7.85
N ASN A 18 -12.73 16.16 6.69
CA ASN A 18 -13.31 16.63 5.42
C ASN A 18 -14.50 15.78 4.97
N ALA A 19 -14.51 14.49 5.29
CA ALA A 19 -15.65 13.59 5.08
C ALA A 19 -16.78 13.78 6.12
N GLY A 20 -16.62 14.66 7.10
CA GLY A 20 -17.61 14.94 8.15
C GLY A 20 -17.82 13.80 9.14
N LEU A 21 -16.82 12.92 9.31
CA LEU A 21 -16.95 11.71 10.12
C LEU A 21 -16.27 11.84 11.48
N THR A 22 -16.90 11.31 12.53
CA THR A 22 -16.20 11.02 13.79
C THR A 22 -15.32 9.78 13.64
N GLN A 23 -14.34 9.60 14.53
CA GLN A 23 -13.50 8.39 14.54
C GLN A 23 -14.34 7.11 14.69
N HIS A 24 -15.40 7.15 15.50
CA HIS A 24 -16.32 6.03 15.68
C HIS A 24 -17.13 5.74 14.40
N GLN A 25 -17.64 6.76 13.72
CA GLN A 25 -18.35 6.60 12.45
C GLN A 25 -17.43 6.02 11.37
N LEU A 26 -16.19 6.50 11.27
CA LEU A 26 -15.22 5.94 10.34
C LEU A 26 -14.92 4.46 10.65
N ALA A 27 -14.69 4.12 11.93
CA ALA A 27 -14.46 2.75 12.37
C ALA A 27 -15.61 1.81 11.96
N ASN A 28 -16.86 2.25 12.17
CA ASN A 28 -18.04 1.49 11.77
C ASN A 28 -18.11 1.30 10.25
N ARG A 29 -17.84 2.34 9.46
CA ARG A 29 -17.87 2.27 7.98
C ARG A 29 -16.82 1.33 7.40
N ILE A 30 -15.63 1.23 8.01
CA ILE A 30 -14.56 0.31 7.56
C ILE A 30 -14.65 -1.08 8.20
N GLY A 31 -15.60 -1.30 9.12
CA GLY A 31 -15.84 -2.58 9.80
C GLY A 31 -14.77 -2.94 10.82
N VAL A 32 -14.26 -1.97 11.59
CA VAL A 32 -13.36 -2.22 12.72
C VAL A 32 -14.02 -1.81 14.04
N ALA A 33 -13.69 -2.52 15.12
CA ALA A 33 -14.26 -2.24 16.43
C ALA A 33 -13.70 -0.93 17.00
N GLY A 34 -14.59 0.06 17.16
CA GLY A 34 -14.39 1.27 17.97
C GLY A 34 -13.48 2.34 17.35
N GLY A 35 -13.75 3.60 17.72
CA GLY A 35 -12.96 4.76 17.30
C GLY A 35 -11.51 4.77 17.81
N GLU A 36 -11.21 4.00 18.87
CA GLU A 36 -9.86 3.89 19.46
C GLU A 36 -8.81 3.43 18.44
N ARG A 37 -9.16 2.53 17.51
CA ARG A 37 -8.23 2.09 16.46
C ARG A 37 -7.88 3.24 15.51
N VAL A 38 -8.90 4.00 15.12
CA VAL A 38 -8.73 5.18 14.25
C VAL A 38 -7.90 6.24 14.98
N SER A 39 -8.17 6.47 16.27
CA SER A 39 -7.37 7.37 17.11
C SER A 39 -5.89 7.00 17.11
N ARG A 40 -5.55 5.72 17.31
CA ARG A 40 -4.14 5.26 17.28
C ARG A 40 -3.49 5.45 15.91
N TRP A 41 -4.22 5.34 14.82
CA TRP A 41 -3.70 5.63 13.48
C TRP A 41 -3.47 7.13 13.28
N GLU A 42 -4.40 7.97 13.71
CA GLU A 42 -4.29 9.44 13.66
C GLU A 42 -3.23 10.00 14.61
N LEU A 43 -2.84 9.24 15.63
CA LEU A 43 -1.71 9.55 16.52
C LEU A 43 -0.39 8.93 16.04
N GLY A 44 -0.40 8.13 14.97
CA GLY A 44 0.79 7.43 14.47
C GLY A 44 1.31 6.31 15.40
N THR A 45 0.58 5.93 16.46
CA THR A 45 1.00 4.91 17.43
C THR A 45 0.75 3.48 16.93
N SER A 46 0.01 3.31 15.83
CA SER A 46 -0.12 2.05 15.12
C SER A 46 -0.39 2.28 13.64
N THR A 47 -0.33 1.22 12.84
CA THR A 47 -0.58 1.29 11.39
C THR A 47 -1.75 0.37 10.98
N PRO A 48 -2.62 0.81 10.05
CA PRO A 48 -3.64 -0.06 9.49
C PRO A 48 -3.00 -1.15 8.62
N THR A 49 -3.68 -2.29 8.49
CA THR A 49 -3.28 -3.31 7.52
C THR A 49 -3.58 -2.81 6.09
N PRO A 50 -2.94 -3.35 5.04
CA PRO A 50 -3.23 -2.95 3.65
C PRO A 50 -4.71 -3.05 3.28
N ALA A 51 -5.40 -4.11 3.72
CA ALA A 51 -6.83 -4.26 3.48
C ALA A 51 -7.66 -3.17 4.16
N ILE A 52 -7.28 -2.73 5.37
CA ILE A 52 -7.94 -1.63 6.06
C ILE A 52 -7.60 -0.28 5.41
N LEU A 53 -6.35 -0.09 4.97
CA LEU A 53 -5.92 1.12 4.26
C LEU A 53 -6.71 1.32 2.97
N SER A 54 -6.91 0.26 2.18
CA SER A 54 -7.78 0.29 0.99
C SER A 54 -9.23 0.67 1.33
N LYS A 55 -9.78 0.13 2.43
CA LYS A 55 -11.13 0.52 2.90
C LYS A 55 -11.19 1.98 3.35
N LEU A 56 -10.17 2.48 4.05
CA LEU A 56 -10.07 3.87 4.48
C LEU A 56 -10.11 4.81 3.27
N ALA A 57 -9.23 4.59 2.29
CA ALA A 57 -9.18 5.37 1.05
C ALA A 57 -10.54 5.41 0.34
N LYS A 58 -11.19 4.23 0.19
CA LYS A 58 -12.51 4.13 -0.42
C LYS A 58 -13.60 4.90 0.34
N VAL A 59 -13.66 4.79 1.67
CA VAL A 59 -14.68 5.45 2.50
C VAL A 59 -14.47 6.96 2.58
N LEU A 60 -13.21 7.40 2.54
CA LEU A 60 -12.82 8.81 2.62
C LEU A 60 -12.78 9.50 1.26
N GLY A 61 -12.90 8.75 0.15
CA GLY A 61 -12.87 9.30 -1.21
C GLY A 61 -11.51 9.84 -1.63
N VAL A 62 -10.43 9.28 -1.08
CA VAL A 62 -9.03 9.67 -1.38
C VAL A 62 -8.27 8.49 -1.97
N ARG A 63 -7.12 8.73 -2.61
CA ARG A 63 -6.23 7.64 -3.05
C ARG A 63 -5.43 7.11 -1.87
N ILE A 64 -4.95 5.87 -1.93
CA ILE A 64 -4.07 5.36 -0.86
C ILE A 64 -2.78 6.17 -0.81
N ALA A 65 -2.26 6.59 -1.96
CA ALA A 65 -1.12 7.51 -2.06
C ALA A 65 -1.29 8.76 -1.17
N ASP A 66 -2.49 9.35 -1.11
CA ASP A 66 -2.75 10.58 -0.34
C ASP A 66 -2.64 10.35 1.18
N LEU A 67 -2.68 9.09 1.63
CA LEU A 67 -2.57 8.68 3.04
C LEU A 67 -1.17 8.19 3.43
N LEU A 68 -0.21 8.15 2.50
CA LEU A 68 1.12 7.56 2.72
C LEU A 68 2.23 8.60 2.68
N VAL A 69 3.27 8.37 3.48
CA VAL A 69 4.50 9.16 3.42
C VAL A 69 5.25 8.80 2.13
N ASP A 70 5.91 9.80 1.52
CA ASP A 70 6.72 9.65 0.30
C ASP A 70 5.98 9.05 -0.91
N ALA A 71 4.68 9.31 -0.99
CA ALA A 71 3.84 8.94 -2.13
C ALA A 71 3.78 10.02 -3.22
N ASP A 72 4.52 11.12 -3.04
CA ASP A 72 4.69 12.15 -4.06
C ASP A 72 5.60 11.62 -5.18
N GLY A 73 5.03 11.41 -6.37
CA GLY A 73 5.74 10.95 -7.56
C GLY A 73 5.20 9.67 -8.18
N PRO A 74 5.97 9.04 -9.08
CA PRO A 74 5.57 7.79 -9.72
C PRO A 74 5.36 6.66 -8.69
N ALA A 75 4.39 5.79 -8.97
CA ALA A 75 4.11 4.65 -8.11
C ALA A 75 5.25 3.64 -8.15
N ASP A 76 5.72 3.23 -6.98
CA ASP A 76 6.64 2.11 -6.82
C ASP A 76 5.87 0.79 -6.62
N LEU A 77 6.56 -0.35 -6.60
CA LEU A 77 5.92 -1.66 -6.43
C LEU A 77 5.14 -1.76 -5.11
N ARG A 78 5.61 -1.05 -4.08
CA ARG A 78 4.99 -1.01 -2.77
C ARG A 78 3.63 -0.32 -2.84
N LEU A 79 3.52 0.82 -3.51
CA LEU A 79 2.26 1.54 -3.69
C LEU A 79 1.26 0.70 -4.48
N LEU A 80 1.67 0.10 -5.60
CA LEU A 80 0.80 -0.78 -6.38
C LEU A 80 0.22 -1.92 -5.53
N ARG A 81 1.04 -2.51 -4.66
CA ARG A 81 0.58 -3.54 -3.73
C ARG A 81 -0.45 -3.02 -2.73
N LEU A 82 -0.24 -1.83 -2.19
CA LEU A 82 -1.16 -1.24 -1.21
C LEU A 82 -2.50 -0.88 -1.86
N GLU A 83 -2.49 -0.37 -3.09
CA GLU A 83 -3.69 -0.14 -3.92
C GLU A 83 -4.45 -1.45 -4.17
N ALA A 84 -3.75 -2.56 -4.41
CA ALA A 84 -4.35 -3.89 -4.49
C ALA A 84 -4.84 -4.45 -3.13
N GLY A 85 -4.57 -3.77 -2.02
CA GLY A 85 -5.04 -4.14 -0.68
C GLY A 85 -4.32 -5.34 -0.05
N TYR A 86 -3.17 -5.76 -0.58
CA TYR A 86 -2.44 -6.94 -0.12
C TYR A 86 -1.17 -6.61 0.69
N GLY A 87 -0.78 -7.55 1.56
CA GLY A 87 0.54 -7.54 2.21
C GLY A 87 1.60 -8.21 1.34
N SER A 88 2.89 -7.97 1.60
CA SER A 88 3.98 -8.48 0.73
C SER A 88 3.98 -10.00 0.59
N ARG A 89 3.83 -10.73 1.70
CA ARG A 89 3.78 -12.20 1.69
C ARG A 89 2.55 -12.73 0.96
N GLU A 90 1.40 -12.07 1.14
CA GLU A 90 0.15 -12.43 0.46
C GLU A 90 0.27 -12.25 -1.04
N THR A 91 0.84 -11.11 -1.47
CA THR A 91 1.06 -10.78 -2.88
C THR A 91 1.99 -11.78 -3.53
N ALA A 92 3.13 -12.10 -2.89
CA ALA A 92 4.06 -13.11 -3.37
C ALA A 92 3.39 -14.47 -3.54
N ARG A 93 2.64 -14.92 -2.52
CA ARG A 93 1.91 -16.20 -2.58
C ARG A 93 0.92 -16.24 -3.73
N ARG A 94 0.12 -15.19 -3.92
CA ARG A 94 -0.86 -15.08 -5.02
C ARG A 94 -0.21 -15.03 -6.40
N ALA A 95 0.98 -14.44 -6.49
CA ALA A 95 1.76 -14.36 -7.72
C ALA A 95 2.65 -15.61 -7.96
N HIS A 96 2.58 -16.63 -7.10
CA HIS A 96 3.44 -17.82 -7.12
C HIS A 96 4.95 -17.50 -7.04
N LEU A 97 5.30 -16.43 -6.31
CA LEU A 97 6.67 -16.01 -6.05
C LEU A 97 7.13 -16.40 -4.65
N ALA A 98 8.43 -16.67 -4.49
CA ALA A 98 9.03 -16.73 -3.17
C ALA A 98 8.92 -15.36 -2.48
N ALA A 99 8.48 -15.35 -1.21
CA ALA A 99 8.29 -14.10 -0.46
C ALA A 99 9.58 -13.24 -0.41
N ALA A 100 10.75 -13.88 -0.31
CA ALA A 100 12.04 -13.18 -0.30
C ALA A 100 12.37 -12.54 -1.66
N THR A 101 11.95 -13.13 -2.78
CA THR A 101 12.11 -12.53 -4.11
C THR A 101 11.25 -11.28 -4.23
N TYR A 102 9.96 -11.39 -3.87
CA TYR A 102 9.05 -10.24 -3.91
C TYR A 102 9.52 -9.10 -3.01
N ILE A 103 9.93 -9.39 -1.77
CA ILE A 103 10.44 -8.39 -0.83
C ILE A 103 11.71 -7.70 -1.38
N ARG A 104 12.62 -8.44 -2.02
CA ARG A 104 13.78 -7.83 -2.69
C ARG A 104 13.36 -6.90 -3.81
N TRP A 105 12.35 -7.26 -4.60
CA TRP A 105 11.85 -6.40 -5.67
C TRP A 105 11.21 -5.12 -5.14
N GLU A 106 10.41 -5.20 -4.07
CA GLU A 106 9.88 -4.00 -3.41
C GLU A 106 10.98 -3.09 -2.90
N ALA A 107 12.07 -3.67 -2.38
CA ALA A 107 13.24 -2.92 -1.94
C ALA A 107 14.13 -2.44 -3.10
N GLY A 108 13.76 -2.68 -4.36
CA GLY A 108 14.57 -2.30 -5.54
C GLY A 108 15.86 -3.11 -5.70
N ALA A 109 16.01 -4.23 -4.99
CA ALA A 109 17.23 -5.03 -4.91
C ALA A 109 17.29 -6.11 -6.00
N PHE A 110 17.39 -5.68 -7.27
CA PHE A 110 17.61 -6.55 -8.43
C PHE A 110 18.47 -5.86 -9.49
N SER A 111 19.35 -6.62 -10.16
CA SER A 111 20.29 -6.07 -11.15
C SER A 111 19.70 -6.01 -12.56
N ARG A 112 18.81 -6.95 -12.90
CA ARG A 112 18.12 -7.03 -14.20
C ARG A 112 16.62 -7.15 -13.96
N MET A 113 15.85 -6.56 -14.85
CA MET A 113 14.38 -6.63 -14.82
C MET A 113 13.93 -8.11 -14.84
N PRO A 114 13.01 -8.54 -13.96
CA PRO A 114 12.44 -9.88 -14.00
C PRO A 114 11.75 -10.16 -15.33
N ALA A 115 11.67 -11.45 -15.69
CA ALA A 115 11.09 -11.87 -16.97
C ALA A 115 9.56 -11.72 -16.97
N ASP A 116 8.97 -11.56 -18.16
CA ASP A 116 7.51 -11.45 -18.37
C ASP A 116 6.75 -12.61 -17.74
N ALA A 117 7.33 -13.81 -17.75
CA ALA A 117 6.75 -15.00 -17.14
C ALA A 117 6.56 -14.85 -15.62
N GLU A 118 7.44 -14.13 -14.93
CA GLU A 118 7.33 -13.85 -13.49
C GLU A 118 6.46 -12.62 -13.22
N LEU A 119 6.51 -11.63 -14.11
CA LEU A 119 5.76 -10.38 -13.96
C LEU A 119 4.28 -10.50 -14.33
N THR A 120 3.91 -11.40 -15.24
CA THR A 120 2.52 -11.54 -15.70
C THR A 120 1.57 -11.98 -14.56
N PRO A 121 1.90 -13.01 -13.75
CA PRO A 121 1.08 -13.35 -12.58
C PRO A 121 1.00 -12.20 -11.58
N LEU A 122 2.11 -11.50 -11.32
CA LEU A 122 2.14 -10.39 -10.39
C LEU A 122 1.28 -9.21 -10.87
N ALA A 123 1.33 -8.87 -12.16
CA ALA A 123 0.52 -7.81 -12.76
C ALA A 123 -0.99 -8.10 -12.61
N ARG A 124 -1.40 -9.37 -12.79
CA ARG A 124 -2.79 -9.81 -12.55
C ARG A 124 -3.20 -9.68 -11.10
N VAL A 125 -2.33 -10.07 -10.16
CA VAL A 125 -2.61 -9.95 -8.71
C VAL A 125 -2.76 -8.49 -8.28
N LEU A 126 -1.97 -7.60 -8.88
CA LEU A 126 -2.00 -6.17 -8.60
C LEU A 126 -3.05 -5.41 -9.40
N ASP A 127 -3.77 -6.09 -10.30
CA ASP A 127 -4.76 -5.50 -11.23
C ASP A 127 -4.20 -4.33 -12.06
N VAL A 128 -2.99 -4.51 -12.61
CA VAL A 128 -2.32 -3.50 -13.44
C VAL A 128 -1.82 -4.08 -14.75
N ARG A 129 -1.61 -3.20 -15.74
CA ARG A 129 -0.94 -3.57 -17.00
C ARG A 129 0.53 -3.90 -16.73
N LEU A 130 1.10 -4.82 -17.50
CA LEU A 130 2.51 -5.21 -17.39
C LEU A 130 3.48 -4.03 -17.49
N LYS A 131 3.19 -3.05 -18.37
CA LYS A 131 3.98 -1.83 -18.46
C LYS A 131 4.02 -1.05 -17.14
N VAL A 132 2.87 -0.88 -16.48
CA VAL A 132 2.77 -0.16 -15.20
C VAL A 132 3.57 -0.89 -14.11
N LEU A 133 3.53 -2.22 -14.09
CA LEU A 133 4.35 -3.01 -13.16
C LEU A 133 5.85 -2.84 -13.41
N ARG A 134 6.29 -2.78 -14.67
CA ARG A 134 7.71 -2.53 -15.01
C ARG A 134 8.16 -1.15 -14.58
N ASP A 135 7.37 -0.12 -14.93
CA ASP A 135 7.66 1.26 -14.54
C ASP A 135 7.78 1.37 -13.00
N ALA A 136 6.90 0.67 -12.25
CA ALA A 136 6.94 0.66 -10.78
C ALA A 136 8.13 -0.12 -10.20
N LEU A 137 8.59 -1.19 -10.86
CA LEU A 137 9.81 -1.90 -10.48
C LEU A 137 11.06 -1.04 -10.70
N GLU A 138 11.11 -0.30 -11.81
CA GLU A 138 12.18 0.67 -12.08
C GLU A 138 12.18 1.78 -11.03
N GLU A 139 11.00 2.27 -10.66
CA GLU A 139 10.82 3.25 -9.61
C GLU A 139 11.31 2.72 -8.24
N SER A 140 10.94 1.50 -7.84
CA SER A 140 11.47 0.85 -6.64
C SER A 140 13.00 0.76 -6.65
N ARG A 141 13.60 0.42 -7.80
CA ARG A 141 15.06 0.38 -7.96
C ARG A 141 15.69 1.77 -7.86
N ARG A 142 15.06 2.80 -8.43
CA ARG A 142 15.53 4.18 -8.37
C ARG A 142 15.52 4.71 -6.94
N ARG A 143 14.45 4.47 -6.17
CA ARG A 143 14.33 4.87 -4.76
C ARG A 143 15.35 4.21 -3.83
N ARG A 144 15.90 3.04 -4.19
CA ARG A 144 16.99 2.39 -3.43
C ARG A 144 18.34 3.08 -3.62
N GLY A 145 18.57 3.68 -4.79
CA GLY A 145 19.84 4.29 -5.16
C GLY A 145 20.02 5.73 -4.69
N VAL A 146 18.97 6.31 -4.10
CA VAL A 146 18.97 7.63 -3.43
C VAL A 146 19.16 7.40 -1.95
#